data_AF-A0A4Y9MSA9-F1
#
_entry.id   AF-A0A4Y9MSA9-F1
#
_cell.length_a   1.000
_cell.length_b   1.000
_cell.length_c   1.000
_cell.angle_alpha   90.00
_cell.angle_beta   90.00
_cell.angle_gamma   90.00
#
_symmetry.space_group_name_H-M   'P 1'
#
loop_
_entity.id
_entity.type
_entity.pdbx_description
1 polymer ?
#
loop_
_entity_poly.entity_id
_entity_poly.type
_entity_poly.pdbx_seq_one_letter_code
_entity_poly.pdbx_strand_id
1 'polypeptide(L)'
;MHPADVAQHVADSVDVLRDRLRETPGLATADPVLEGATDLYVAFDKLDRELVSQAVGTSLVLPGGQPISMIYQVPLLGAPRLRSLLLHMQLDDFDGRPPTAELLLPDRTPLPPDQWPKSIGGQGIVPNHRDFGRPFFCRRGLREYHTHPEHEDDPWEAHREHLRLDALVLELLDGLRNKWIGR
;
A
#
# COMPACT_ATOMS: atom_id res chain seq x y z
N MET A 1 -27.35 13.86 3.76
CA MET A 1 -27.11 13.07 4.99
C MET A 1 -26.71 14.04 6.10
N HIS A 2 -27.21 13.89 7.33
CA HIS A 2 -26.78 14.77 8.43
C HIS A 2 -25.36 14.37 8.87
N PRO A 3 -24.48 15.29 9.30
CA PRO A 3 -23.10 14.95 9.70
C PRO A 3 -23.00 13.84 10.77
N ALA A 4 -24.00 13.77 11.65
CA ALA A 4 -24.09 12.71 12.67
C ALA A 4 -24.34 11.31 12.06
N ASP A 5 -25.10 11.23 10.96
CA ASP A 5 -25.39 9.96 10.29
C ASP A 5 -24.12 9.45 9.59
N VAL A 6 -23.31 10.35 9.02
CA VAL A 6 -22.01 10.00 8.41
C VAL A 6 -21.06 9.45 9.47
N ALA A 7 -20.94 10.12 10.62
CA ALA A 7 -20.07 9.69 11.70
C ALA A 7 -20.47 8.30 12.23
N GLN A 8 -21.76 8.04 12.40
CA GLN A 8 -22.25 6.73 12.83
C GLN A 8 -21.97 5.66 11.76
N HIS A 9 -22.24 5.95 10.49
CA HIS A 9 -21.98 5.03 9.39
C HIS A 9 -20.49 4.64 9.28
N VAL A 10 -19.60 5.61 9.46
CA VAL A 10 -18.15 5.36 9.50
C VAL A 10 -17.78 4.50 10.71
N ALA A 11 -18.29 4.81 11.89
CA ALA A 11 -18.04 4.01 13.10
C ALA A 11 -18.48 2.55 12.92
N ASP A 12 -19.70 2.32 12.43
CA ASP A 12 -20.23 0.98 12.15
C ASP A 12 -19.35 0.23 11.13
N SER A 13 -18.90 0.93 10.08
CA SER A 13 -18.00 0.37 9.07
C SER A 13 -16.63 0.00 9.64
N VAL A 14 -16.11 0.78 10.60
CA VAL A 14 -14.84 0.50 11.29
C VAL A 14 -14.98 -0.69 12.25
N ASP A 15 -16.13 -0.85 12.91
CA ASP A 15 -16.40 -2.02 13.74
C ASP A 15 -16.42 -3.30 12.91
N VAL A 16 -17.09 -3.28 11.75
CA VAL A 16 -17.05 -4.39 10.79
C VAL A 16 -15.61 -4.66 10.33
N LEU A 17 -14.84 -3.63 9.97
CA LEU A 17 -13.43 -3.79 9.61
C LEU A 17 -12.62 -4.47 10.72
N ARG A 18 -12.82 -4.07 11.99
CA ARG A 18 -12.12 -4.64 13.14
C ARG A 18 -12.38 -6.14 13.25
N ASP A 19 -13.64 -6.56 13.12
CA ASP A 19 -14.00 -7.97 13.15
C ASP A 19 -13.36 -8.75 11.99
N ARG A 20 -13.38 -8.17 10.78
CA ARG A 20 -12.78 -8.80 9.59
C ARG A 20 -11.25 -8.92 9.67
N LEU A 21 -10.57 -7.94 10.27
CA LEU A 21 -9.13 -8.00 10.52
C LEU A 21 -8.78 -9.11 11.51
N ARG A 22 -9.59 -9.30 12.56
CA ARG A 22 -9.43 -10.41 13.53
C ARG A 22 -9.64 -11.78 12.89
N GLU A 23 -10.55 -11.88 11.92
CA GLU A 23 -10.76 -13.08 11.11
C GLU A 23 -9.61 -13.34 10.11
N THR A 24 -8.75 -12.35 9.86
CA THR A 24 -7.66 -12.41 8.87
C THR A 24 -6.28 -12.23 9.53
N PRO A 25 -5.87 -13.12 10.45
CA PRO A 25 -4.65 -12.95 11.26
C PRO A 25 -3.37 -12.92 10.43
N GLY A 26 -3.41 -13.37 9.17
CA GLY A 26 -2.27 -13.32 8.27
C GLY A 26 -1.75 -11.91 7.99
N LEU A 27 -2.58 -10.87 8.07
CA LEU A 27 -2.18 -9.52 7.64
C LEU A 27 -1.24 -8.80 8.61
N ALA A 28 -0.97 -9.35 9.80
CA ALA A 28 -0.06 -8.77 10.80
C ALA A 28 -0.37 -7.29 11.11
N THR A 29 -1.65 -7.02 11.38
CA THR A 29 -2.19 -5.68 11.62
C THR A 29 -2.54 -5.49 13.10
N ALA A 30 -2.42 -4.26 13.60
CA ALA A 30 -3.03 -3.87 14.86
C ALA A 30 -4.54 -3.60 14.68
N ASP A 31 -5.26 -3.47 15.79
CA ASP A 31 -6.66 -3.03 15.75
C ASP A 31 -6.76 -1.62 15.12
N PRO A 32 -7.74 -1.38 14.23
CA PRO A 32 -7.94 -0.10 13.58
C PRO A 32 -8.33 0.96 14.60
N VAL A 33 -7.70 2.15 14.47
CA VAL A 33 -7.95 3.32 15.31
C VAL A 33 -8.66 4.38 14.46
N LEU A 34 -9.87 4.74 14.83
CA LEU A 34 -10.59 5.88 14.26
C LEU A 34 -10.39 7.08 15.18
N GLU A 35 -9.78 8.15 14.67
CA GLU A 35 -9.64 9.41 15.38
C GLU A 35 -10.65 10.42 14.86
N GLY A 36 -11.31 11.11 15.79
CA GLY A 36 -12.47 11.94 15.44
C GLY A 36 -13.57 11.09 14.82
N ALA A 37 -14.07 11.50 13.67
CA ALA A 37 -15.13 10.81 12.94
C ALA A 37 -14.70 10.34 11.54
N THR A 38 -13.47 10.65 11.10
CA THR A 38 -13.08 10.55 9.69
C THR A 38 -11.68 10.00 9.45
N ASP A 39 -10.79 10.00 10.44
CA ASP A 39 -9.38 9.67 10.23
C ASP A 39 -9.11 8.26 10.75
N LEU A 40 -9.03 7.31 9.82
CA LEU A 40 -8.83 5.89 10.12
C LEU A 40 -7.36 5.52 9.97
N TYR A 41 -6.80 4.90 11.00
CA TYR A 41 -5.43 4.41 11.02
C TYR A 41 -5.41 2.90 11.23
N VAL A 42 -4.67 2.19 10.39
CA VAL A 42 -4.41 0.76 10.54
C VAL A 42 -2.90 0.53 10.52
N ALA A 43 -2.34 0.16 11.67
CA ALA A 43 -0.93 -0.20 11.76
C ALA A 43 -0.71 -1.61 11.22
N PHE A 44 0.37 -1.81 10.47
CA PHE A 44 0.74 -3.11 9.93
C PHE A 44 2.26 -3.25 9.82
N ASP A 45 2.73 -4.50 9.92
CA ASP A 45 4.14 -4.81 9.70
C ASP A 45 4.38 -5.27 8.27
N LYS A 46 5.21 -4.51 7.56
CA LYS A 46 5.65 -4.83 6.21
C LYS A 46 6.96 -5.62 6.26
N LEU A 47 7.02 -6.73 5.53
CA LEU A 47 8.27 -7.45 5.28
C LEU A 47 8.96 -6.84 4.06
N ASP A 48 10.04 -6.11 4.28
CA ASP A 48 10.90 -5.57 3.24
C ASP A 48 12.05 -6.54 2.95
N ARG A 49 12.44 -6.61 1.67
CA ARG A 49 13.64 -7.34 1.23
C ARG A 49 14.45 -6.41 0.35
N GLU A 50 15.60 -6.02 0.86
CA GLU A 50 16.57 -5.21 0.14
C GLU A 50 17.25 -6.08 -0.94
N LEU A 51 17.37 -5.58 -2.17
CA LEU A 51 18.18 -6.24 -3.19
C LEU A 51 19.66 -5.90 -2.96
N VAL A 52 20.45 -6.89 -2.59
CA VAL A 52 21.89 -6.74 -2.34
C VAL A 52 22.65 -7.23 -3.57
N SER A 53 23.57 -6.41 -4.08
CA SER A 53 24.44 -6.83 -5.19
C SER A 53 25.66 -7.58 -4.65
N GLN A 54 25.89 -8.81 -5.11
CA GLN A 54 27.06 -9.60 -4.75
C GLN A 54 27.89 -9.92 -6.00
N ALA A 55 29.20 -9.70 -5.91
CA ALA A 55 30.15 -10.09 -6.91
C ALA A 55 30.40 -11.62 -6.84
N VAL A 56 30.12 -12.32 -7.94
CA VAL A 56 30.40 -13.75 -8.10
C VAL A 56 31.47 -13.93 -9.16
N GLY A 57 32.62 -14.44 -8.74
CA GLY A 57 33.71 -14.81 -9.63
C GLY A 57 33.50 -16.22 -10.19
N THR A 58 33.63 -16.39 -11.50
CA THR A 58 33.78 -17.72 -12.11
C THR A 58 35.12 -17.82 -12.83
N SER A 59 35.69 -19.02 -12.83
CA SER A 59 36.96 -19.30 -13.52
C SER A 59 36.77 -20.48 -14.44
N LEU A 60 37.10 -20.29 -15.73
CA LEU A 60 37.13 -21.33 -16.74
C LEU A 60 38.59 -21.57 -17.15
N VAL A 61 38.99 -22.84 -17.22
CA VAL A 61 40.32 -23.22 -17.72
C VAL A 61 40.15 -23.67 -19.17
N LEU A 62 40.79 -22.94 -20.08
CA LEU A 62 40.78 -23.30 -21.50
C LEU A 62 41.72 -24.49 -21.77
N PRO A 63 41.49 -25.26 -22.85
CA PRO A 63 42.50 -26.18 -23.37
C PRO A 63 43.81 -25.43 -23.64
N GLY A 64 44.87 -25.75 -22.90
CA GLY A 64 46.12 -24.98 -22.88
C GLY A 64 46.46 -24.34 -21.52
N GLY A 65 45.57 -24.44 -20.52
CA GLY A 65 45.88 -24.15 -19.11
C GLY A 65 45.78 -22.67 -18.72
N GLN A 66 45.43 -21.77 -19.63
CA GLN A 66 45.18 -20.36 -19.27
C GLN A 66 43.80 -20.21 -18.59
N PRO A 67 43.74 -19.66 -17.36
CA PRO A 67 42.47 -19.35 -16.72
C PRO A 67 41.88 -18.05 -17.26
N ILE A 68 40.57 -18.04 -17.50
CA ILE A 68 39.77 -16.84 -17.71
C ILE A 68 38.91 -16.63 -16.47
N SER A 69 39.03 -15.48 -15.84
CA SER A 69 38.19 -15.07 -14.70
C SER A 69 37.17 -14.03 -15.14
N MET A 70 35.90 -14.26 -14.79
CA MET A 70 34.82 -13.30 -15.00
C MET A 70 34.16 -12.98 -13.66
N ILE A 71 33.81 -11.72 -13.44
CA ILE A 71 33.08 -11.25 -12.25
C ILE A 71 31.70 -10.79 -12.69
N TYR A 72 30.66 -11.41 -12.14
CA TYR A 72 29.26 -11.03 -12.34
C TYR A 72 28.72 -10.34 -11.10
N GLN A 73 27.95 -9.27 -11.28
CA GLN A 73 27.14 -8.69 -10.21
C GLN A 73 25.78 -9.38 -10.24
N VAL A 74 25.50 -10.19 -9.23
CA VAL A 74 24.22 -10.91 -9.13
C VAL A 74 23.37 -10.23 -8.06
N PRO A 75 22.13 -9.81 -8.38
CA PRO A 75 21.20 -9.33 -7.35
C PRO A 75 20.74 -10.51 -6.50
N LEU A 76 21.00 -10.43 -5.20
CA LEU A 76 20.50 -11.37 -4.20
C LEU A 76 19.44 -10.70 -3.35
N LEU A 77 18.47 -11.49 -2.88
CA LEU A 77 17.52 -11.03 -1.87
C LEU A 77 18.25 -10.99 -0.53
N GLY A 78 18.36 -9.79 0.04
CA GLY A 78 18.88 -9.57 1.38
C GLY A 78 18.01 -10.19 2.47
N ALA A 79 18.52 -10.17 3.70
CA ALA A 79 17.76 -10.63 4.86
C ALA A 79 16.45 -9.82 5.00
N PRO A 80 15.32 -10.48 5.25
CA PRO A 80 14.05 -9.77 5.40
C PRO A 80 14.11 -8.85 6.62
N ARG A 81 13.61 -7.63 6.48
CA ARG A 81 13.45 -6.66 7.56
C ARG A 81 11.97 -6.38 7.76
N LEU A 82 11.50 -6.47 9.00
CA LEU A 82 10.16 -6.02 9.36
C LEU A 82 10.20 -4.51 9.58
N ARG A 83 9.22 -3.82 9.00
CA ARG A 83 9.03 -2.39 9.13
C ARG A 83 7.58 -2.11 9.47
N SER A 84 7.34 -1.44 10.59
CA SER A 84 6.01 -1.00 10.96
C SER A 84 5.65 0.28 10.20
N LEU A 85 4.46 0.29 9.60
CA LEU A 85 3.88 1.40 8.85
C LEU A 85 2.43 1.62 9.29
N LEU A 86 1.89 2.79 8.98
CA LEU A 86 0.45 3.07 9.14
C LEU A 86 -0.17 3.24 7.76
N LEU A 87 -1.27 2.54 7.51
CA LEU A 87 -2.22 2.90 6.47
C LEU A 87 -3.20 3.91 7.08
N HIS A 88 -3.17 5.14 6.57
CA HIS A 88 -4.10 6.18 6.96
C HIS A 88 -5.14 6.39 5.85
N MET A 89 -6.41 6.50 6.23
CA MET A 89 -7.50 6.81 5.33
C MET A 89 -8.35 7.95 5.86
N GLN A 90 -8.61 8.95 5.00
CA GLN A 90 -9.54 10.03 5.32
C GLN A 90 -10.91 9.68 4.73
N LEU A 91 -11.91 9.67 5.60
CA LEU A 91 -13.28 9.24 5.31
C LEU A 91 -14.24 10.45 5.32
N ASP A 92 -13.75 11.65 4.98
CA ASP A 92 -14.56 12.85 4.94
C ASP A 92 -15.66 12.73 3.88
N ASP A 93 -16.91 12.80 4.34
CA ASP A 93 -18.11 12.63 3.51
C ASP A 93 -18.10 11.30 2.72
N PHE A 94 -17.74 10.17 3.36
CA PHE A 94 -17.57 8.85 2.73
C PHE A 94 -18.73 8.41 1.80
N ASP A 95 -19.96 8.86 2.04
CA ASP A 95 -21.11 8.61 1.16
C ASP A 95 -21.12 9.48 -0.13
N GLY A 96 -20.69 10.74 0.00
CA GLY A 96 -20.59 11.70 -1.10
C GLY A 96 -19.27 11.67 -1.84
N ARG A 97 -18.19 11.20 -1.20
CA ARG A 97 -16.83 11.21 -1.73
C ARG A 97 -16.09 9.92 -1.36
N PRO A 98 -15.31 9.35 -2.29
CA PRO A 98 -14.44 8.23 -1.95
C PRO A 98 -13.39 8.68 -0.94
N PRO A 99 -12.90 7.76 -0.09
CA PRO A 99 -11.84 8.03 0.87
C PRO A 99 -10.49 8.23 0.17
N THR A 100 -9.58 8.99 0.80
CA THR A 100 -8.16 8.98 0.40
C THR A 100 -7.41 7.90 1.17
N ALA A 101 -6.28 7.43 0.64
CA ALA A 101 -5.41 6.52 1.37
C ALA A 101 -3.94 6.90 1.23
N GLU A 102 -3.20 6.78 2.33
CA GLU A 102 -1.78 7.12 2.37
C GLU A 102 -0.98 6.24 3.32
N LEU A 103 0.32 6.11 3.06
CA LEU A 103 1.25 5.45 3.96
C LEU A 103 1.95 6.48 4.83
N LEU A 104 1.97 6.22 6.13
CA LEU A 104 2.68 7.02 7.11
C LEU A 104 3.72 6.17 7.84
N LEU A 105 4.71 6.85 8.41
CA LEU A 105 5.58 6.32 9.45
C LEU A 105 4.80 6.17 10.78
N PRO A 106 5.32 5.39 11.75
CA PRO A 106 4.68 5.25 13.07
C PRO A 106 4.46 6.57 13.83
N ASP A 107 5.26 7.60 13.53
CA ASP A 107 5.12 8.96 14.07
C ASP A 107 4.08 9.81 13.33
N ARG A 108 3.32 9.20 12.40
CA ARG A 108 2.28 9.80 11.55
C ARG A 108 2.79 10.80 10.52
N THR A 109 4.09 10.86 10.29
CA THR A 109 4.62 11.63 9.17
C THR A 109 4.42 10.88 7.84
N PRO A 110 4.13 11.57 6.72
CA PRO A 110 3.99 10.92 5.42
C PRO A 110 5.22 10.10 5.05
N LEU A 111 4.99 8.88 4.58
CA LEU A 111 6.08 8.02 4.11
C LEU A 111 6.75 8.71 2.89
N PRO A 112 8.07 8.92 2.92
CA PRO A 112 8.77 9.58 1.82
C PRO A 112 8.52 8.88 0.48
N PRO A 113 8.31 9.60 -0.64
CA PRO A 113 7.93 9.00 -1.92
C PRO A 113 8.88 7.91 -2.41
N ASP A 114 10.15 8.07 -2.08
CA ASP A 114 11.19 7.15 -2.48
C ASP A 114 11.10 5.82 -1.70
N GLN A 115 10.48 5.80 -0.52
CA GLN A 115 10.26 4.63 0.33
C GLN A 115 8.91 3.95 0.09
N TRP A 116 8.06 4.48 -0.77
CA TRP A 116 6.80 3.81 -1.12
C TRP A 116 7.07 2.47 -1.80
N PRO A 117 6.22 1.46 -1.52
CA PRO A 117 6.33 0.16 -2.17
C PRO A 117 6.19 0.29 -3.69
N LYS A 118 6.95 -0.54 -4.43
CA LYS A 118 6.88 -0.57 -5.89
C LYS A 118 5.97 -1.70 -6.35
N SER A 119 5.15 -1.42 -7.36
CA SER A 119 4.36 -2.45 -8.03
C SER A 119 5.20 -3.32 -8.93
N ILE A 120 5.08 -4.65 -8.77
CA ILE A 120 5.56 -5.60 -9.77
C ILE A 120 4.69 -5.42 -11.02
N GLY A 121 5.25 -4.91 -12.12
CA GLY A 121 4.51 -4.68 -13.36
C GLY A 121 3.87 -3.29 -13.53
N GLY A 122 4.18 -2.33 -12.67
CA GLY A 122 3.74 -0.92 -12.86
C GLY A 122 2.28 -0.62 -12.49
N GLN A 123 1.57 -1.56 -11.87
CA GLN A 123 0.13 -1.42 -11.56
C GLN A 123 -0.13 -1.19 -10.06
N GLY A 124 -0.90 -0.15 -9.73
CA GLY A 124 -1.58 0.02 -8.44
C GLY A 124 -0.96 1.01 -7.44
N ILE A 125 0.32 1.39 -7.59
CA ILE A 125 0.89 2.56 -6.89
C ILE A 125 1.54 3.46 -7.95
N VAL A 126 1.12 4.72 -7.97
CA VAL A 126 1.60 5.72 -8.93
C VAL A 126 2.41 6.77 -8.16
N PRO A 127 3.59 7.17 -8.64
CA PRO A 127 4.53 7.98 -7.86
C PRO A 127 4.08 9.42 -7.62
N ASN A 128 3.19 9.96 -8.47
CA ASN A 128 2.74 11.33 -8.34
C ASN A 128 1.33 11.51 -8.90
N HIS A 129 0.37 11.88 -8.05
CA HIS A 129 -0.94 12.35 -8.51
C HIS A 129 -0.86 13.82 -8.93
N ARG A 130 -1.52 14.19 -10.04
CA ARG A 130 -1.58 15.57 -10.53
C ARG A 130 -2.06 16.55 -9.45
N ASP A 131 -3.15 16.21 -8.77
CA ASP A 131 -3.80 17.11 -7.81
C ASP A 131 -3.26 17.02 -6.38
N PHE A 132 -2.69 15.87 -5.97
CA PHE A 132 -2.20 15.67 -4.59
C PHE A 132 -0.68 15.82 -4.45
N GLY A 133 0.09 15.78 -5.56
CA GLY A 133 1.55 15.97 -5.54
C GLY A 133 2.33 14.92 -4.73
N ARG A 134 1.76 13.72 -4.57
CA ARG A 134 2.28 12.64 -3.72
C ARG A 134 2.01 11.26 -4.35
N PRO A 135 2.73 10.20 -3.95
CA PRO A 135 2.37 8.85 -4.35
C PRO A 135 0.99 8.47 -3.85
N PHE A 136 0.30 7.64 -4.62
CA PHE A 136 -1.05 7.20 -4.28
C PHE A 136 -1.32 5.77 -4.75
N PHE A 137 -2.32 5.16 -4.13
CA PHE A 137 -2.87 3.89 -4.56
C PHE A 137 -3.86 4.13 -5.69
N CYS A 138 -3.51 3.73 -6.92
CA CYS A 138 -4.42 3.82 -8.06
C CYS A 138 -5.38 2.64 -8.02
N ARG A 139 -6.39 2.73 -7.15
CA ARG A 139 -7.39 1.69 -6.87
C ARG A 139 -8.79 2.27 -6.84
N ARG A 140 -9.71 1.63 -7.56
CA ARG A 140 -11.14 1.95 -7.50
C ARG A 140 -11.63 1.94 -6.05
N GLY A 141 -12.44 2.93 -5.70
CA GLY A 141 -12.86 3.16 -4.31
C GLY A 141 -11.97 4.13 -3.54
N LEU A 142 -10.86 4.60 -4.13
CA LEU A 142 -10.07 5.70 -3.57
C LEU A 142 -10.27 6.98 -4.38
N ARG A 143 -10.18 8.10 -3.67
CA ARG A 143 -10.32 9.43 -4.26
C ARG A 143 -9.31 9.67 -5.36
N GLU A 144 -8.05 9.31 -5.10
CA GLU A 144 -6.98 9.47 -6.07
C GLU A 144 -7.19 8.66 -7.35
N TYR A 145 -7.99 7.60 -7.33
CA TYR A 145 -8.39 6.88 -8.54
C TYR A 145 -9.46 7.66 -9.31
N HIS A 146 -10.55 8.04 -8.64
CA HIS A 146 -11.70 8.69 -9.28
C HIS A 146 -11.42 10.13 -9.74
N THR A 147 -10.36 10.77 -9.22
CA THR A 147 -9.91 12.09 -9.69
C THR A 147 -8.82 12.03 -10.76
N HIS A 148 -8.30 10.84 -11.09
CA HIS A 148 -7.22 10.73 -12.06
C HIS A 148 -7.76 10.82 -13.51
N PRO A 149 -7.10 11.57 -14.42
CA PRO A 149 -7.58 11.74 -15.79
C PRO A 149 -7.80 10.43 -16.58
N GLU A 150 -7.06 9.37 -16.25
CA GLU A 150 -7.22 8.05 -16.88
C GLU A 150 -8.49 7.30 -16.44
N HIS A 151 -9.23 7.83 -15.47
CA HIS A 151 -10.41 7.20 -14.86
C HIS A 151 -11.62 8.14 -14.81
N GLU A 152 -11.63 9.22 -15.61
CA GLU A 152 -12.76 10.16 -15.69
C GLU A 152 -14.08 9.48 -16.10
N ASP A 153 -14.01 8.41 -16.89
CA ASP A 153 -15.17 7.62 -17.32
C ASP A 153 -15.68 6.63 -16.24
N ASP A 154 -15.05 6.58 -15.06
CA ASP A 154 -15.39 5.67 -13.95
C ASP A 154 -15.74 6.44 -12.66
N PRO A 155 -16.88 7.15 -12.61
CA PRO A 155 -17.24 8.03 -11.51
C PRO A 155 -17.57 7.28 -10.21
N TRP A 156 -17.32 7.93 -9.06
CA TRP A 156 -17.56 7.36 -7.73
C TRP A 156 -19.02 6.91 -7.52
N GLU A 157 -19.97 7.68 -8.04
CA GLU A 157 -21.40 7.45 -7.91
C GLU A 157 -21.83 6.07 -8.45
N ALA A 158 -21.11 5.51 -9.42
CA ALA A 158 -21.38 4.19 -9.96
C ALA A 158 -20.99 3.04 -9.00
N HIS A 159 -20.15 3.32 -7.99
CA HIS A 159 -19.54 2.27 -7.15
C HIS A 159 -19.88 2.39 -5.67
N ARG A 160 -20.24 3.58 -5.19
CA ARG A 160 -20.40 3.87 -3.75
C ARG A 160 -21.37 2.95 -3.00
N GLU A 161 -22.38 2.41 -3.68
CA GLU A 161 -23.36 1.50 -3.06
C GLU A 161 -22.84 0.06 -2.89
N HIS A 162 -21.76 -0.31 -3.60
CA HIS A 162 -21.24 -1.67 -3.66
C HIS A 162 -19.85 -1.81 -3.04
N LEU A 163 -19.15 -0.70 -2.84
CA LEU A 163 -17.83 -0.69 -2.23
C LEU A 163 -17.93 -0.53 -0.72
N ARG A 164 -17.30 -1.46 -0.01
CA ARG A 164 -17.27 -1.48 1.45
C ARG A 164 -15.90 -1.09 1.97
N LEU A 165 -15.87 -0.30 3.04
CA LEU A 165 -14.63 0.15 3.68
C LEU A 165 -13.74 -1.03 4.10
N ASP A 166 -14.32 -2.08 4.70
CA ASP A 166 -13.57 -3.25 5.15
C ASP A 166 -12.89 -3.98 3.99
N ALA A 167 -13.58 -4.15 2.87
CA ALA A 167 -13.02 -4.78 1.69
C ALA A 167 -11.86 -3.96 1.09
N LEU A 168 -12.01 -2.64 1.03
CA LEU A 168 -11.00 -1.73 0.50
C LEU A 168 -9.71 -1.75 1.35
N VAL A 169 -9.85 -1.67 2.68
CA VAL A 169 -8.71 -1.73 3.61
C VAL A 169 -8.00 -3.08 3.50
N LEU A 170 -8.75 -4.19 3.50
CA LEU A 170 -8.17 -5.53 3.38
C LEU A 170 -7.44 -5.72 2.05
N GLU A 171 -7.98 -5.22 0.94
CA GLU A 171 -7.31 -5.30 -0.36
C GLU A 171 -5.99 -4.50 -0.38
N LEU A 172 -5.99 -3.30 0.19
CA LEU A 172 -4.77 -2.48 0.29
C LEU A 172 -3.69 -3.17 1.15
N LEU A 173 -4.08 -3.72 2.31
CA LEU A 173 -3.16 -4.42 3.21
C LEU A 173 -2.61 -5.71 2.57
N ASP A 174 -3.46 -6.49 1.90
CA ASP A 174 -3.02 -7.64 1.11
C ASP A 174 -2.04 -7.22 0.01
N GLY A 175 -2.35 -6.14 -0.71
CA GLY A 175 -1.46 -5.56 -1.74
C GLY A 175 -0.09 -5.16 -1.19
N LEU A 176 -0.07 -4.46 -0.05
CA LEU A 176 1.14 -4.03 0.66
C LEU A 176 2.03 -5.19 1.09
N ARG A 177 1.42 -6.33 1.40
CA ARG A 177 2.13 -7.51 1.86
C ARG A 177 2.62 -8.39 0.71
N ASN A 178 1.77 -8.61 -0.30
CA ASN A 178 1.95 -9.68 -1.28
C ASN A 178 2.29 -9.19 -2.69
N LYS A 179 1.86 -7.99 -3.07
CA LYS A 179 1.95 -7.49 -4.46
C LYS A 179 3.02 -6.42 -4.62
N TRP A 180 3.39 -5.75 -3.53
CA TRP A 180 4.31 -4.62 -3.56
C TRP A 180 5.62 -4.93 -2.82
N ILE A 181 6.74 -4.75 -3.53
CA ILE A 181 8.06 -5.05 -2.99
C ILE A 181 8.58 -3.82 -2.24
N GLY A 182 9.21 -4.06 -1.09
CA GLY A 182 9.98 -3.05 -0.36
C GLY A 182 11.20 -2.57 -1.14
N ARG A 183 11.83 -1.48 -0.70
CA ARG A 183 13.15 -1.11 -1.21
C ARG A 183 14.24 -2.05 -0.69
#